data_AF-M7XFS0-F1
#
_entry.id   AF-M7XFS0-F1
#
_cell.length_a   1.000
_cell.length_b   1.000
_cell.length_c   1.000
_cell.angle_alpha   90.00
_cell.angle_beta   90.00
_cell.angle_gamma   90.00
#
_symmetry.space_group_name_H-M   'P 1'
#
loop_
_entity.id
_entity.type
_entity.pdbx_description
1 polymer ?
#
loop_
_entity_poly.entity_id
_entity_poly.type
_entity_poly.pdbx_seq_one_letter_code
_entity_poly.pdbx_strand_id
1 'polypeptide(L)'
;MGNSASTPAPQPTLSEKHASSTRASFPSSAADLLSQLSLRGSAASRASAKVTSENLAAWEGDFASSPKHRLASTVLSKAALTDSLVRRDAQRDTQQFFNVKVNEGGLPITNQKSSGRCWLFSATNLLRIALARKLDLDDFQFSQSYLFFWDSLSKANYFLEQMLDLADSPLDDRVVQHLMTMPENDGGQWSMLDSLITTFGLVPQVVYPESFNSSNTGKLDALLASPVYLVLLLDRPSESREKGTFEEAK
;
A
#
# COMPACT_ATOMS: atom_id res chain seq x y z
N MET A 1 -8.28 25.87 50.98
CA MET A 1 -6.95 26.06 51.60
C MET A 1 -5.89 25.65 50.59
N GLY A 2 -4.91 26.51 50.34
CA GLY A 2 -3.69 26.17 49.56
C GLY A 2 -3.76 26.47 48.06
N ASN A 3 -3.74 27.76 47.71
CA ASN A 3 -3.42 28.23 46.36
C ASN A 3 -1.91 28.49 46.32
N SER A 4 -1.15 27.67 45.60
CA SER A 4 0.29 27.88 45.38
C SER A 4 0.52 28.08 43.89
N ALA A 5 0.92 29.30 43.51
CA ALA A 5 1.34 29.62 42.17
C ALA A 5 2.68 28.93 41.87
N SER A 6 2.70 28.04 40.87
CA SER A 6 3.94 27.42 40.40
C SER A 6 4.70 28.39 39.50
N THR A 7 5.92 28.71 39.91
CA THR A 7 6.91 29.47 39.14
C THR A 7 7.22 28.78 37.80
N PRO A 8 7.41 29.51 36.68
CA PRO A 8 7.74 28.87 35.40
C PRO A 8 9.14 28.26 35.45
N ALA A 9 9.26 26.98 35.12
CA ALA A 9 10.56 26.36 34.87
C ALA A 9 11.19 26.98 33.60
N PRO A 10 12.52 27.21 33.57
CA PRO A 10 13.18 27.73 32.38
C PRO A 10 13.05 26.73 31.23
N GLN A 11 12.68 27.23 30.04
CA GLN A 11 12.49 26.39 28.86
C GLN A 11 13.81 25.71 28.46
N PRO A 12 13.82 24.38 28.25
CA PRO A 12 14.98 23.74 27.66
C PRO A 12 15.08 24.17 26.20
N THR A 13 16.19 24.82 25.83
CA THR A 13 16.58 25.07 24.44
C THR A 13 16.88 23.72 23.79
N LEU A 14 15.87 23.07 23.22
CA LEU A 14 16.05 21.84 22.45
C LEU A 14 16.66 22.21 21.09
N SER A 15 17.99 22.14 21.02
CA SER A 15 18.72 22.05 19.76
C SER A 15 18.47 20.66 19.16
N GLU A 16 17.70 20.59 18.09
CA GLU A 16 17.29 19.38 17.35
C GLU A 16 18.44 18.55 16.73
N LYS A 17 19.70 18.78 17.11
CA LYS A 17 20.86 18.20 16.41
C LYS A 17 21.91 17.51 17.29
N HIS A 18 21.54 17.04 18.46
CA HIS A 18 22.40 16.13 19.23
C HIS A 18 21.67 14.83 19.57
N ALA A 19 21.53 13.96 18.57
CA ALA A 19 21.51 12.53 18.84
C ALA A 19 22.90 12.17 19.38
N SER A 20 23.02 11.92 20.69
CA SER A 20 24.15 11.17 21.23
C SER A 20 24.05 9.75 20.67
N SER A 21 24.57 9.58 19.46
CA SER A 21 24.80 8.28 18.86
C SER A 21 25.84 7.58 19.74
N THR A 22 25.37 6.76 20.68
CA THR A 22 26.15 5.62 21.12
C THR A 22 26.29 4.77 19.87
N ARG A 23 27.33 5.08 19.08
CA ARG A 23 27.63 4.43 17.81
C ARG A 23 27.97 3.00 18.15
N ALA A 24 26.95 2.14 18.18
CA ALA A 24 27.16 0.71 18.05
C ALA A 24 28.11 0.55 16.85
N SER A 25 29.25 -0.11 17.05
CA SER A 25 30.25 -0.30 16.02
C SER A 25 29.61 -1.11 14.91
N PHE A 26 29.08 -0.43 13.89
CA PHE A 26 28.54 -1.09 12.73
C PHE A 26 29.73 -1.65 11.93
N PRO A 27 29.73 -2.95 11.62
CA PRO A 27 30.78 -3.56 10.79
C PRO A 27 30.93 -2.78 9.48
N SER A 28 32.16 -2.37 9.20
CA SER A 28 32.49 -1.40 8.14
C SER A 28 32.48 -2.02 6.75
N SER A 29 32.44 -3.35 6.67
CA SER A 29 32.38 -4.09 5.41
C SER A 29 31.49 -5.32 5.51
N ALA A 30 30.98 -5.76 4.36
CA ALA A 30 30.28 -7.04 4.25
C ALA A 30 31.16 -8.22 4.70
N ALA A 31 32.49 -8.10 4.60
CA ALA A 31 33.44 -9.11 5.07
C ALA A 31 33.44 -9.22 6.61
N ASP A 32 33.29 -8.11 7.33
CA ASP A 32 33.20 -8.10 8.79
C ASP A 32 31.90 -8.80 9.26
N LEU A 33 30.78 -8.55 8.58
CA LEU A 33 29.50 -9.25 8.82
C LEU A 33 29.59 -10.76 8.50
N LEU A 34 30.25 -11.11 7.41
CA LEU A 34 30.52 -12.50 7.03
C LEU A 34 31.42 -13.23 8.03
N SER A 35 32.37 -12.53 8.65
CA SER A 35 33.24 -13.10 9.69
C SER A 35 32.52 -13.36 11.02
N GLN A 36 31.45 -12.60 11.31
CA GLN A 36 30.62 -12.78 12.51
C GLN A 36 29.60 -13.91 12.35
N LEU A 37 29.33 -14.33 11.12
CA LEU A 37 28.61 -15.57 10.86
C LEU A 37 29.56 -16.73 11.18
N SER A 38 29.39 -17.32 12.36
CA SER A 38 29.98 -18.62 12.71
C SER A 38 29.33 -19.72 11.87
N LEU A 39 29.56 -19.68 10.56
CA LEU A 39 29.36 -20.81 9.67
C LEU A 39 30.35 -21.86 10.14
N ARG A 40 29.86 -22.91 10.79
CA ARG A 40 30.67 -24.10 11.11
C ARG A 40 31.30 -24.57 9.81
N GLY A 41 32.57 -24.21 9.60
CA GLY A 41 33.41 -24.71 8.53
C GLY A 41 33.74 -26.18 8.81
N SER A 42 32.76 -27.05 8.62
CA SER A 42 33.05 -28.44 8.36
C SER A 42 33.47 -28.51 6.90
N ALA A 43 34.69 -28.96 6.65
CA ALA A 43 35.16 -29.38 5.33
C ALA A 43 34.45 -30.68 4.88
N ALA A 44 33.13 -30.75 5.06
CA ALA A 44 32.28 -31.76 4.48
C ALA A 44 31.92 -31.29 3.08
N SER A 45 32.23 -32.13 2.08
CA SER A 45 31.59 -32.22 0.76
C SER A 45 30.35 -31.32 0.67
N ARG A 46 30.38 -30.28 -0.19
CA ARG A 46 29.26 -29.36 -0.48
C ARG A 46 27.95 -30.07 -0.20
N ALA A 47 27.35 -29.79 0.97
CA ALA A 47 26.22 -30.57 1.47
C ALA A 47 25.21 -30.67 0.33
N SER A 48 24.82 -31.90 -0.01
CA SER A 48 23.81 -32.14 -1.04
C SER A 48 22.66 -31.16 -0.79
N ALA A 49 22.31 -30.32 -1.78
CA ALA A 49 21.23 -29.34 -1.64
C ALA A 49 19.83 -30.00 -1.47
N LYS A 50 19.80 -31.32 -1.33
CA LYS A 50 18.61 -32.13 -1.12
C LYS A 50 18.31 -32.18 0.37
N VAL A 51 17.04 -32.00 0.73
CA VAL A 51 16.54 -32.33 2.07
C VAL A 51 16.55 -33.85 2.21
N THR A 52 17.30 -34.38 3.18
CA THR A 52 17.39 -35.82 3.45
C THR A 52 16.67 -36.20 4.75
N SER A 53 16.41 -37.50 4.92
CA SER A 53 15.81 -38.06 6.15
C SER A 53 16.64 -37.76 7.39
N GLU A 54 17.97 -37.80 7.27
CA GLU A 54 18.89 -37.56 8.38
C GLU A 54 18.82 -36.10 8.82
N ASN A 55 18.74 -35.17 7.87
CA ASN A 55 18.58 -33.75 8.17
C ASN A 55 17.24 -33.47 8.87
N LEU A 56 16.14 -34.09 8.39
CA LEU A 56 14.82 -33.94 9.01
C LEU A 56 14.81 -34.46 10.45
N ALA A 57 15.36 -35.66 10.68
CA ALA A 57 15.45 -36.24 12.01
C ALA A 57 16.28 -35.37 12.97
N ALA A 58 17.38 -34.79 12.47
CA ALA A 58 18.18 -33.84 13.25
C ALA A 58 17.40 -32.56 13.60
N TRP A 59 16.70 -31.96 12.63
CA TRP A 59 15.90 -30.75 12.87
C TRP A 59 14.72 -31.00 13.80
N GLU A 60 14.05 -32.15 13.69
CA GLU A 60 12.99 -32.56 14.62
C GLU A 60 13.53 -32.74 16.03
N GLY A 61 14.70 -33.37 16.17
CA GLY A 61 15.40 -33.49 17.45
C GLY A 61 15.74 -32.12 18.07
N ASP A 62 16.34 -31.24 17.29
CA ASP A 62 16.68 -29.87 17.71
C ASP A 62 15.42 -29.07 18.06
N PHE A 63 14.35 -29.20 17.27
CA PHE A 63 13.07 -28.54 17.52
C PHE A 63 12.43 -29.05 18.82
N ALA A 64 12.36 -30.36 19.02
CA ALA A 64 11.80 -30.99 20.21
C ALA A 64 12.59 -30.69 21.48
N SER A 65 13.91 -30.48 21.37
CA SER A 65 14.78 -30.15 22.51
C SER A 65 14.48 -28.79 23.14
N SER A 66 13.94 -27.84 22.37
CA SER A 66 13.67 -26.47 22.81
C SER A 66 12.29 -26.33 23.45
N PRO A 67 12.18 -25.97 24.74
CA PRO A 67 10.89 -25.67 25.38
C PRO A 67 10.12 -24.56 24.67
N LYS A 68 10.81 -23.57 24.10
CA LYS A 68 10.20 -22.46 23.35
C LYS A 68 9.52 -22.95 22.07
N HIS A 69 10.17 -23.84 21.32
CA HIS A 69 9.62 -24.40 20.09
C HIS A 69 8.40 -25.28 20.36
N ARG A 70 8.43 -26.10 21.41
CA ARG A 70 7.28 -26.91 21.84
C ARG A 70 6.08 -26.06 22.25
N LEU A 71 6.32 -24.99 23.02
CA LEU A 71 5.27 -24.04 23.37
C LEU A 71 4.68 -23.36 22.13
N ALA A 72 5.53 -22.84 21.24
CA ALA A 72 5.09 -22.21 20.01
C ALA A 72 4.26 -23.16 19.13
N SER A 73 4.71 -24.40 18.94
CA SER A 73 3.96 -25.43 18.18
C SER A 73 2.59 -25.73 18.80
N THR A 74 2.51 -25.84 20.12
CA THR A 74 1.24 -26.10 20.83
C THR A 74 0.26 -24.94 20.69
N VAL A 75 0.74 -23.70 20.75
CA VAL A 75 -0.11 -22.50 20.65
C VAL A 75 -0.54 -22.28 19.19
N LEU A 76 0.41 -22.29 18.26
CA LEU A 76 0.16 -22.00 16.84
C LEU A 76 -0.60 -23.11 16.12
N SER A 77 -0.65 -24.33 16.66
CA SER A 77 -1.54 -25.39 16.13
C SER A 77 -3.01 -25.19 16.49
N LYS A 78 -3.33 -24.33 17.47
CA LYS A 78 -4.70 -24.12 17.98
C LYS A 78 -5.25 -22.72 17.73
N ALA A 79 -4.38 -21.73 17.49
CA ALA A 79 -4.76 -20.33 17.36
C ALA A 79 -4.10 -19.68 16.15
N ALA A 80 -4.76 -18.65 15.62
CA ALA A 80 -4.20 -17.85 14.53
C ALA A 80 -2.88 -17.18 14.97
N LEU A 81 -1.93 -17.11 14.04
CA LEU A 81 -0.61 -16.55 14.29
C LEU A 81 -0.70 -15.09 14.78
N THR A 82 -1.54 -14.29 14.15
CA THR A 82 -1.73 -12.87 14.47
C THR A 82 -2.22 -12.65 15.90
N ASP A 83 -3.12 -13.52 16.37
CA ASP A 83 -3.72 -13.40 17.70
C ASP A 83 -2.77 -13.92 18.78
N SER A 84 -1.98 -14.94 18.44
CA SER A 84 -1.04 -15.60 19.35
C SER A 84 0.21 -14.78 19.61
N LEU A 85 0.63 -13.95 18.65
CA LEU A 85 1.86 -13.17 18.73
C LEU A 85 1.64 -11.72 19.22
N VAL A 86 0.44 -11.38 19.68
CA VAL A 86 0.14 -10.05 20.23
C VAL A 86 0.97 -9.79 21.49
N ARG A 87 1.75 -8.71 21.46
CA ARG A 87 2.53 -8.24 22.62
C ARG A 87 1.71 -7.28 23.46
N ARG A 88 1.34 -7.70 24.67
CA ARG A 88 0.59 -6.87 25.63
C ARG A 88 1.28 -5.53 25.96
N ASP A 89 2.60 -5.52 26.10
CA ASP A 89 3.33 -4.27 26.35
C ASP A 89 3.19 -3.27 25.18
N ALA A 90 3.27 -3.75 23.94
CA ALA A 90 3.08 -2.89 22.77
C ALA A 90 1.67 -2.29 22.73
N GLN A 91 0.64 -3.05 23.15
CA GLN A 91 -0.72 -2.52 23.27
C GLN A 91 -0.83 -1.46 24.37
N ARG A 92 -0.20 -1.69 25.53
CA ARG A 92 -0.14 -0.70 26.61
C ARG A 92 0.54 0.58 26.14
N ASP A 93 1.63 0.46 25.39
CA ASP A 93 2.43 1.61 24.98
C ASP A 93 1.80 2.40 23.80
N THR A 94 0.84 1.80 23.07
CA THR A 94 0.16 2.42 21.90
C THR A 94 -1.18 3.09 22.28
N GLN A 95 -1.16 3.95 23.30
CA GLN A 95 -2.36 4.71 23.70
C GLN A 95 -2.69 5.81 22.67
N GLN A 96 -3.98 6.00 22.36
CA GLN A 96 -4.44 6.97 21.35
C GLN A 96 -4.67 8.38 21.94
N PHE A 97 -3.70 8.89 22.70
CA PHE A 97 -3.73 10.25 23.27
C PHE A 97 -2.73 11.15 22.56
N PHE A 98 -3.22 12.21 21.92
CA PHE A 98 -2.42 13.14 21.14
C PHE A 98 -2.66 14.58 21.61
N ASN A 99 -1.58 15.34 21.80
CA ASN A 99 -1.63 16.76 22.20
C ASN A 99 -1.92 17.70 21.02
N VAL A 100 -1.50 17.33 19.81
CA VAL A 100 -1.76 18.05 18.56
C VAL A 100 -2.75 17.23 17.73
N LYS A 101 -3.89 17.82 17.41
CA LYS A 101 -4.95 17.19 16.61
C LYS A 101 -5.39 18.14 15.52
N VAL A 102 -5.76 17.57 14.38
CA VAL A 102 -6.44 18.29 13.30
C VAL A 102 -7.92 18.39 13.71
N ASN A 103 -8.36 19.57 14.18
CA ASN A 103 -9.74 19.77 14.63
C ASN A 103 -10.72 19.74 13.43
N GLU A 104 -11.85 19.06 13.62
CA GLU A 104 -13.11 19.12 12.82
C GLU A 104 -13.03 18.68 11.34
N GLY A 105 -14.13 18.11 10.82
CA GLY A 105 -14.30 17.79 9.38
C GLY A 105 -13.93 16.38 8.91
N GLY A 106 -13.79 15.42 9.83
CA GLY A 106 -13.44 14.02 9.54
C GLY A 106 -14.62 13.03 9.56
N LEU A 107 -15.85 13.53 9.67
CA LEU A 107 -17.05 12.69 9.77
C LEU A 107 -17.87 12.70 8.47
N PRO A 108 -18.60 11.60 8.20
CA PRO A 108 -18.52 10.30 8.88
C PRO A 108 -17.21 9.54 8.56
N ILE A 109 -16.89 8.51 9.34
CA ILE A 109 -15.78 7.60 9.03
C ILE A 109 -16.09 6.86 7.72
N THR A 110 -15.14 6.88 6.81
CA THR A 110 -15.30 6.32 5.46
C THR A 110 -14.82 4.87 5.40
N ASN A 111 -15.36 4.08 4.48
CA ASN A 111 -15.04 2.65 4.35
C ASN A 111 -15.00 2.22 2.89
N GLN A 112 -13.81 1.90 2.39
CA GLN A 112 -13.59 1.44 1.01
C GLN A 112 -14.08 0.00 0.74
N LYS A 113 -14.38 -0.76 1.81
CA LYS A 113 -14.77 -2.18 1.77
C LYS A 113 -13.77 -3.03 0.98
N SER A 114 -14.24 -3.95 0.14
CA SER A 114 -13.42 -4.88 -0.63
C SER A 114 -12.98 -4.22 -1.95
N SER A 115 -12.22 -3.14 -1.84
CA SER A 115 -11.59 -2.44 -2.97
C SER A 115 -10.21 -1.91 -2.57
N GLY A 116 -9.33 -1.68 -3.54
CA GLY A 116 -7.99 -1.11 -3.39
C GLY A 116 -7.94 0.42 -3.43
N ARG A 117 -9.06 1.10 -3.23
CA ARG A 117 -9.23 2.56 -3.42
C ARG A 117 -8.70 3.42 -2.26
N CYS A 118 -7.79 2.90 -1.43
CA CYS A 118 -7.32 3.58 -0.22
C CYS A 118 -6.76 4.98 -0.48
N TRP A 119 -6.10 5.16 -1.62
CA TRP A 119 -5.53 6.44 -2.06
C TRP A 119 -6.62 7.49 -2.35
N LEU A 120 -7.72 7.12 -3.01
CA LEU A 120 -8.87 8.00 -3.24
C LEU A 120 -9.54 8.39 -1.92
N PHE A 121 -9.75 7.42 -1.04
CA PHE A 121 -10.35 7.66 0.28
C PHE A 121 -9.45 8.55 1.14
N SER A 122 -8.16 8.27 1.22
CA SER A 122 -7.19 9.05 1.99
C SER A 122 -7.14 10.50 1.52
N ALA A 123 -7.06 10.72 0.21
CA ALA A 123 -6.95 12.07 -0.31
C ALA A 123 -8.26 12.85 -0.21
N THR A 124 -9.40 12.24 -0.52
CA THR A 124 -10.71 12.90 -0.32
C THR A 124 -11.00 13.17 1.15
N ASN A 125 -10.51 12.31 2.08
CA ASN A 125 -10.57 12.55 3.51
C ASN A 125 -9.76 13.79 3.94
N LEU A 126 -8.63 14.05 3.29
CA LEU A 126 -7.85 15.27 3.52
C LEU A 126 -8.59 16.51 2.98
N LEU A 127 -9.08 16.44 1.73
CA LEU A 127 -9.76 17.56 1.08
C LEU A 127 -11.06 17.96 1.78
N ARG A 128 -11.83 16.98 2.29
CA ARG A 128 -13.10 17.28 2.95
C ARG A 128 -12.92 18.04 4.26
N ILE A 129 -11.79 17.88 4.98
CA ILE A 129 -11.52 18.64 6.20
C ILE A 129 -11.45 20.14 5.87
N ALA A 130 -10.75 20.50 4.79
CA ALA A 130 -10.65 21.88 4.35
C ALA A 130 -12.02 22.44 3.90
N LEU A 131 -12.82 21.63 3.20
CA LEU A 131 -14.15 22.05 2.75
C LEU A 131 -15.14 22.19 3.92
N ALA A 132 -15.16 21.23 4.84
CA ALA A 132 -16.01 21.22 6.02
C ALA A 132 -15.79 22.47 6.88
N ARG A 133 -14.54 22.87 7.09
CA ARG A 133 -14.21 24.12 7.80
C ARG A 133 -14.65 25.38 7.06
N LYS A 134 -14.58 25.36 5.73
CA LYS A 134 -14.93 26.53 4.91
C LYS A 134 -16.44 26.75 4.81
N LEU A 135 -17.21 25.67 4.80
CA LEU A 135 -18.65 25.68 4.58
C LEU A 135 -19.48 25.33 5.82
N ASP A 136 -18.83 25.13 6.96
CA ASP A 136 -19.46 24.75 8.24
C ASP A 136 -20.34 23.50 8.11
N LEU A 137 -19.74 22.42 7.60
CA LEU A 137 -20.42 21.14 7.36
C LEU A 137 -20.01 20.09 8.39
N ASP A 138 -21.00 19.50 9.06
CA ASP A 138 -20.78 18.42 10.03
C ASP A 138 -20.48 17.07 9.35
N ASP A 139 -21.37 16.63 8.45
CA ASP A 139 -21.28 15.34 7.75
C ASP A 139 -21.12 15.54 6.24
N PHE A 140 -19.91 15.36 5.74
CA PHE A 140 -19.64 15.50 4.31
C PHE A 140 -18.63 14.46 3.79
N GLN A 141 -18.89 13.98 2.58
CA GLN A 141 -18.00 13.11 1.82
C GLN A 141 -18.01 13.51 0.35
N PHE A 142 -16.84 13.48 -0.27
CA PHE A 142 -16.74 13.43 -1.73
C PHE A 142 -17.06 12.02 -2.22
N SER A 143 -17.56 11.91 -3.46
CA SER A 143 -17.78 10.64 -4.10
C SER A 143 -16.47 9.96 -4.50
N GLN A 144 -16.09 8.91 -3.79
CA GLN A 144 -14.94 8.09 -4.18
C GLN A 144 -15.29 7.18 -5.37
N SER A 145 -16.54 6.73 -5.50
CA SER A 145 -16.99 5.96 -6.66
C SER A 145 -16.96 6.78 -7.96
N TYR A 146 -17.20 8.08 -7.90
CA TYR A 146 -17.07 8.98 -9.06
C TYR A 146 -15.63 9.04 -9.56
N LEU A 147 -14.67 9.29 -8.66
CA LEU A 147 -13.25 9.30 -9.01
C LEU A 147 -12.77 7.93 -9.49
N PHE A 148 -13.23 6.87 -8.83
CA PHE A 148 -12.90 5.50 -9.21
C PHE A 148 -13.35 5.17 -10.64
N PHE A 149 -14.55 5.59 -11.03
CA PHE A 149 -15.03 5.39 -12.39
C PHE A 149 -14.10 6.03 -13.43
N TRP A 150 -13.73 7.29 -13.22
CA TRP A 150 -12.83 8.01 -14.14
C TRP A 150 -11.41 7.46 -14.13
N ASP A 151 -10.93 7.01 -12.98
CA ASP A 151 -9.65 6.34 -12.82
C ASP A 151 -9.57 5.05 -13.63
N SER A 152 -10.53 4.13 -13.45
CA SER A 152 -10.58 2.88 -14.20
C SER A 152 -10.68 3.11 -15.71
N LEU A 153 -11.50 4.08 -16.14
CA LEU A 153 -11.61 4.43 -17.56
C LEU A 153 -10.30 5.01 -18.12
N SER A 154 -9.67 5.93 -17.38
CA SER A 154 -8.42 6.57 -17.80
C SER A 154 -7.27 5.56 -17.85
N LYS A 155 -7.20 4.63 -16.90
CA LYS A 155 -6.22 3.54 -16.87
C LYS A 155 -6.42 2.55 -18.01
N ALA A 156 -7.66 2.17 -18.30
CA ALA A 156 -7.94 1.32 -19.45
C ALA A 156 -7.46 1.97 -20.75
N ASN A 157 -7.72 3.27 -20.93
CA ASN A 157 -7.20 4.01 -22.08
C ASN A 157 -5.66 4.07 -22.09
N TYR A 158 -5.05 4.42 -20.96
CA TYR A 158 -3.59 4.47 -20.82
C TYR A 158 -2.94 3.13 -21.18
N PHE A 159 -3.51 2.02 -20.70
CA PHE A 159 -3.04 0.68 -21.04
C PHE A 159 -3.06 0.44 -22.56
N LEU A 160 -4.13 0.82 -23.25
CA LEU A 160 -4.23 0.65 -24.71
C LEU A 160 -3.18 1.47 -25.45
N GLU A 161 -2.98 2.73 -25.06
CA GLU A 161 -1.93 3.58 -25.64
C GLU A 161 -0.54 2.96 -25.41
N GLN A 162 -0.26 2.42 -24.23
CA GLN A 162 0.99 1.71 -23.96
C GLN A 162 1.13 0.44 -24.81
N MET A 163 0.05 -0.29 -25.11
CA MET A 163 0.11 -1.44 -26.01
C MET A 163 0.32 -1.03 -27.47
N LEU A 164 -0.21 0.12 -27.89
CA LEU A 164 0.05 0.66 -29.22
C LEU A 164 1.51 1.07 -29.37
N ASP A 165 2.08 1.73 -28.36
CA ASP A 165 3.51 2.07 -28.33
C ASP A 165 4.42 0.83 -28.36
N LEU A 166 3.94 -0.28 -27.78
CA LEU A 166 4.66 -1.56 -27.71
C LEU A 166 4.23 -2.57 -28.78
N ALA A 167 3.47 -2.17 -29.80
CA ALA A 167 2.89 -3.09 -30.77
C ALA A 167 3.93 -3.93 -31.53
N ASP A 168 5.13 -3.38 -31.75
CA ASP A 168 6.25 -4.06 -32.42
C ASP A 168 7.15 -4.86 -31.46
N SER A 169 6.86 -4.83 -30.15
CA SER A 169 7.65 -5.54 -29.13
C SER A 169 7.25 -7.02 -29.05
N PRO A 170 8.20 -7.94 -28.77
CA PRO A 170 7.87 -9.35 -28.52
C PRO A 170 6.89 -9.52 -27.36
N LEU A 171 5.99 -10.50 -27.46
CA LEU A 171 5.03 -10.78 -26.39
C LEU A 171 5.68 -11.21 -25.08
N ASP A 172 6.85 -11.86 -25.14
CA ASP A 172 7.63 -12.28 -23.97
C ASP A 172 8.54 -11.17 -23.43
N ASP A 173 8.48 -9.96 -23.99
CA ASP A 173 9.16 -8.81 -23.43
C ASP A 173 8.67 -8.53 -22.00
N ARG A 174 9.62 -8.19 -21.12
CA ARG A 174 9.34 -7.99 -19.70
C ARG A 174 8.30 -6.90 -19.46
N VAL A 175 8.32 -5.81 -20.23
CA VAL A 175 7.39 -4.68 -20.07
C VAL A 175 6.01 -5.08 -20.54
N VAL A 176 5.91 -5.75 -21.70
CA VAL A 176 4.64 -6.29 -22.22
C VAL A 176 4.01 -7.26 -21.21
N GLN A 177 4.78 -8.22 -20.71
CA GLN A 177 4.33 -9.18 -19.70
C GLN A 177 3.88 -8.48 -18.40
N HIS A 178 4.61 -7.45 -17.97
CA HIS A 178 4.25 -6.68 -16.78
C HIS A 178 2.90 -5.97 -16.95
N LEU A 179 2.70 -5.28 -18.06
CA LEU A 179 1.46 -4.57 -18.36
C LEU A 179 0.27 -5.55 -18.50
N MET A 180 0.48 -6.71 -19.10
CA MET A 180 -0.54 -7.76 -19.23
C MET A 180 -0.91 -8.45 -17.90
N THR A 181 -0.05 -8.38 -16.89
CA THR A 181 -0.32 -9.02 -15.58
C THR A 181 -1.49 -8.35 -14.87
N MET A 182 -1.56 -7.02 -14.93
CA MET A 182 -2.58 -6.24 -14.25
C MET A 182 -2.84 -4.95 -15.04
N PRO A 183 -3.57 -5.03 -16.17
CA PRO A 183 -3.74 -3.92 -17.10
C PRO A 183 -4.46 -2.73 -16.46
N GLU A 184 -5.34 -3.01 -15.50
CA GLU A 184 -5.95 -2.02 -14.62
C GLU A 184 -5.98 -2.59 -13.19
N ASN A 185 -5.89 -1.69 -12.21
CA ASN A 185 -6.07 -2.02 -10.81
C ASN A 185 -6.62 -0.81 -10.04
N ASP A 186 -7.27 -1.06 -8.91
CA ASP A 186 -7.82 0.00 -8.06
C ASP A 186 -6.79 0.99 -7.49
N GLY A 187 -5.53 0.58 -7.36
CA GLY A 187 -4.48 1.35 -6.69
C GLY A 187 -3.97 2.53 -7.52
N GLY A 188 -3.49 3.56 -6.86
CA GLY A 188 -2.99 4.76 -7.54
C GLY A 188 -2.07 5.59 -6.68
N GLN A 189 -1.61 6.70 -7.25
CA GLN A 189 -0.68 7.64 -6.63
C GLN A 189 -1.25 9.05 -6.60
N TRP A 190 -0.64 9.92 -5.79
CA TRP A 190 -1.09 11.31 -5.64
C TRP A 190 -1.14 12.09 -6.96
N SER A 191 -0.15 11.91 -7.84
CA SER A 191 -0.14 12.57 -9.15
C SER A 191 -1.31 12.17 -10.04
N MET A 192 -1.73 10.91 -9.99
CA MET A 192 -2.90 10.44 -10.73
C MET A 192 -4.18 11.08 -10.19
N LEU A 193 -4.27 11.26 -8.87
CA LEU A 193 -5.40 11.92 -8.25
C LEU A 193 -5.48 13.37 -8.70
N ASP A 194 -4.35 14.09 -8.71
CA ASP A 194 -4.29 15.47 -9.20
C ASP A 194 -4.85 15.54 -10.62
N SER A 195 -4.38 14.69 -11.53
CA SER A 195 -4.92 14.58 -12.89
C SER A 195 -6.42 14.32 -12.95
N LEU A 196 -6.95 13.45 -12.08
CA LEU A 196 -8.39 13.15 -12.03
C LEU A 196 -9.19 14.36 -11.55
N ILE A 197 -8.72 15.04 -10.50
CA ILE A 197 -9.39 16.21 -9.94
C ILE A 197 -9.32 17.39 -10.90
N THR A 198 -8.18 17.64 -11.55
CA THR A 198 -8.05 18.74 -12.51
C THR A 198 -8.90 18.54 -13.76
N THR A 199 -9.09 17.28 -14.18
CA THR A 199 -9.81 16.96 -15.42
C THR A 199 -11.32 16.81 -15.20
N PHE A 200 -11.72 16.10 -14.14
CA PHE A 200 -13.11 15.72 -13.89
C PHE A 200 -13.72 16.43 -12.67
N GLY A 201 -12.90 17.02 -11.82
CA GLY A 201 -13.36 17.68 -10.60
C GLY A 201 -13.77 16.70 -9.51
N LEU A 202 -14.58 17.21 -8.58
CA LEU A 202 -15.07 16.49 -7.42
C LEU A 202 -16.57 16.70 -7.29
N VAL A 203 -17.28 15.66 -6.84
CA VAL A 203 -18.71 15.74 -6.56
C VAL A 203 -19.01 15.23 -5.14
N PRO A 204 -20.07 15.73 -4.46
CA PRO A 204 -20.53 15.15 -3.22
C PRO A 204 -20.95 13.69 -3.37
N GLN A 205 -20.76 12.89 -2.31
CA GLN A 205 -21.15 11.47 -2.27
C GLN A 205 -22.62 11.23 -2.64
N VAL A 206 -23.51 12.16 -2.28
CA VAL A 206 -24.95 12.06 -2.57
C VAL A 206 -25.28 12.18 -4.06
N VAL A 207 -24.41 12.81 -4.86
CA VAL A 207 -24.61 12.97 -6.31
C VAL A 207 -24.25 11.69 -7.04
N TYR A 208 -23.22 10.98 -6.58
CA TYR A 208 -22.76 9.73 -7.19
C TYR A 208 -22.44 8.73 -6.07
N PRO A 209 -23.41 7.92 -5.63
CA PRO A 209 -23.23 7.04 -4.49
C PRO A 209 -22.37 5.81 -4.84
N GLU A 210 -22.02 5.04 -3.81
CA GLU A 210 -21.37 3.74 -3.98
C GLU A 210 -22.34 2.74 -4.65
N SER A 211 -21.79 1.91 -5.54
CA SER A 211 -22.47 0.76 -6.12
C SER A 211 -21.97 -0.54 -5.48
N PHE A 212 -22.58 -1.67 -5.84
CA PHE A 212 -22.06 -2.98 -5.43
C PHE A 212 -20.61 -3.19 -5.90
N ASN A 213 -20.31 -2.85 -7.16
CA ASN A 213 -19.00 -3.09 -7.76
C ASN A 213 -17.95 -2.10 -7.25
N SER A 214 -18.30 -0.85 -6.93
CA SER A 214 -17.32 0.07 -6.32
C SER A 214 -16.91 -0.42 -4.91
N SER A 215 -17.82 -1.08 -4.19
CA SER A 215 -17.57 -1.66 -2.87
C SER A 215 -17.00 -3.09 -2.90
N ASN A 216 -16.88 -3.71 -4.07
CA ASN A 216 -16.44 -5.09 -4.27
C ASN A 216 -15.88 -5.28 -5.69
N THR A 217 -14.67 -4.76 -5.92
CA THR A 217 -14.10 -4.54 -7.25
C THR A 217 -13.51 -5.79 -7.88
N GLY A 218 -13.09 -6.78 -7.11
CA GLY A 218 -12.31 -7.92 -7.63
C GLY A 218 -12.91 -8.70 -8.81
N LYS A 219 -14.25 -8.73 -8.98
CA LYS A 219 -14.88 -9.32 -10.18
C LYS A 219 -14.86 -8.37 -11.39
N LEU A 220 -15.00 -7.07 -11.15
CA LEU A 220 -14.88 -6.04 -12.18
C LEU A 220 -13.45 -6.02 -12.72
N ASP A 221 -12.45 -5.99 -11.84
CA ASP A 221 -11.03 -5.98 -12.20
C ASP A 221 -10.67 -7.22 -13.01
N ALA A 222 -11.15 -8.40 -12.59
CA ALA A 222 -10.94 -9.65 -13.33
C ALA A 222 -11.59 -9.64 -14.73
N LEU A 223 -12.74 -8.96 -14.88
CA LEU A 223 -13.40 -8.81 -16.18
C LEU A 223 -12.61 -7.87 -17.09
N LEU A 224 -12.17 -6.72 -16.56
CA LEU A 224 -11.38 -5.73 -17.29
C LEU A 224 -10.00 -6.26 -17.69
N ALA A 225 -9.40 -7.11 -16.84
CA ALA A 225 -8.15 -7.80 -17.13
C ALA A 225 -8.29 -9.00 -18.08
N SER A 226 -9.53 -9.37 -18.47
CA SER A 226 -9.72 -10.54 -19.33
C SER A 226 -9.21 -10.27 -20.76
N PRO A 227 -8.54 -11.26 -21.40
CA PRO A 227 -8.08 -11.13 -22.79
C PRO A 227 -9.20 -10.80 -23.78
N VAL A 228 -10.44 -11.22 -23.50
CA VAL A 228 -11.61 -10.92 -24.35
C VAL A 228 -11.90 -9.42 -24.36
N TYR A 229 -11.83 -8.77 -23.20
CA TYR A 229 -11.99 -7.32 -23.11
C TYR A 229 -10.85 -6.59 -23.85
N LEU A 230 -9.63 -7.12 -23.71
CA LEU A 230 -8.45 -6.59 -24.40
C LEU A 230 -8.55 -6.66 -25.92
N VAL A 231 -8.98 -7.81 -26.44
CA VAL A 231 -9.18 -8.04 -27.87
C VAL A 231 -10.29 -7.17 -28.42
N LEU A 232 -11.39 -6.99 -27.70
CA LEU A 232 -12.50 -6.11 -28.12
C LEU A 232 -12.09 -4.63 -28.21
N LEU A 233 -11.12 -4.18 -27.41
CA LEU A 233 -10.58 -2.82 -27.49
C LEU A 233 -9.58 -2.66 -28.65
N LEU A 234 -8.85 -3.72 -28.99
CA LEU A 234 -7.91 -3.73 -30.12
C LEU A 234 -8.60 -3.93 -31.49
N ASP A 235 -9.80 -4.53 -31.53
CA ASP A 235 -10.59 -4.76 -32.75
C ASP A 235 -11.39 -3.52 -33.22
N ARG A 236 -10.89 -2.30 -32.95
CA ARG A 236 -11.43 -1.11 -33.62
C ARG A 236 -11.11 -1.23 -35.11
N PRO A 237 -12.09 -1.13 -36.02
CA PRO A 237 -11.84 -1.19 -37.45
C PRO A 237 -10.84 -0.10 -37.84
N SER A 238 -9.86 -0.49 -38.65
CA SER A 238 -8.71 0.29 -39.10
C SER A 238 -9.03 1.53 -39.96
N GLU A 239 -10.26 2.03 -39.94
CA GLU A 239 -10.76 3.09 -40.84
C GLU A 239 -10.44 4.52 -40.40
N SER A 240 -9.78 4.74 -39.25
CA SER A 240 -9.42 6.11 -38.80
C SER A 240 -7.91 6.41 -38.83
N ARG A 241 -7.10 5.60 -39.50
CA ARG A 241 -5.65 5.86 -39.72
C ARG A 241 -5.38 6.93 -40.81
N GLU A 242 -6.18 8.00 -40.86
CA GLU A 242 -5.82 9.21 -41.61
C GLU A 242 -5.17 10.23 -40.67
N LYS A 243 -4.00 10.71 -41.11
CA LYS A 243 -3.13 11.65 -40.41
C LYS A 243 -3.86 12.97 -40.15
N GLY A 244 -4.33 13.17 -38.92
CA GLY A 244 -4.68 14.50 -38.42
C GLY A 244 -3.41 15.26 -38.03
N THR A 245 -2.92 16.11 -38.94
CA THR A 245 -1.98 17.18 -38.61
C THR A 245 -2.63 18.11 -37.59
N PHE A 246 -2.11 18.15 -36.36
CA PHE A 246 -2.40 19.24 -35.44
C PHE A 246 -1.63 20.47 -35.92
N GLU A 247 -2.32 21.32 -36.68
CA GLU A 247 -1.87 22.68 -36.96
C GLU A 247 -2.18 23.56 -35.74
N GLU A 248 -1.17 24.29 -35.28
CA GLU A 248 -1.22 25.22 -34.15
C GLU A 248 -2.32 26.27 -34.33
N ALA A 249 -3.13 26.49 -33.30
CA ALA A 249 -3.92 27.71 -33.15
C ALA A 249 -3.49 28.44 -31.88
N LYS A 250 -2.94 29.63 -32.11
CA LYS A 250 -2.66 30.71 -31.13
C LYS A 250 -3.87 31.10 -30.30
#